data_AF-A0A6B9FBE8-F1
#
_entry.id   AF-A0A6B9FBE8-F1
#
_cell.length_a   1.000
_cell.length_b   1.000
_cell.length_c   1.000
_cell.angle_alpha   90.00
_cell.angle_beta   90.00
_cell.angle_gamma   90.00
#
_symmetry.space_group_name_H-M   'P 1'
#
loop_
_entity.id
_entity.type
_entity.pdbx_description
1 polymer ?
#
loop_
_entity_poly.entity_id
_entity_poly.type
_entity_poly.pdbx_seq_one_letter_code
_entity_poly.pdbx_strand_id
1 'polypeptide(L)'
;MSQQQSADNVSIDDIPVDIDNTQSEDIGPADVPKEIESITRGLASEQPPTNPIVVLKAARWWYLHGKGGADPAFHWAIEWARHLATDTPSDINQFDEFLEYLVTVGFADDTAELR
;
A
#
# COMPACT_ATOMS: atom_id res chain seq x y z
N MET A 1 -37.93 -19.60 -10.12
CA MET A 1 -37.15 -18.39 -9.81
C MET A 1 -35.68 -18.80 -9.81
N SER A 2 -35.02 -18.67 -10.95
CA SER A 2 -33.59 -18.97 -11.08
C SER A 2 -32.82 -17.73 -10.63
N GLN A 3 -32.09 -17.83 -9.51
CA GLN A 3 -31.11 -16.81 -9.18
C GLN A 3 -29.86 -17.09 -10.00
N GLN A 4 -29.59 -16.23 -10.99
CA GLN A 4 -28.29 -16.16 -11.64
C GLN A 4 -27.29 -15.67 -10.59
N GLN A 5 -26.39 -16.55 -10.16
CA GLN A 5 -25.19 -16.15 -9.45
C GLN A 5 -24.29 -15.40 -10.43
N SER A 6 -24.17 -14.09 -10.25
CA SER A 6 -23.12 -13.28 -10.89
C SER A 6 -21.75 -13.77 -10.42
N ALA A 7 -20.81 -13.84 -11.35
CA ALA A 7 -19.54 -14.56 -11.22
C ALA A 7 -18.44 -13.80 -10.44
N ASP A 8 -18.78 -12.80 -9.63
CA ASP A 8 -17.79 -11.83 -9.12
C ASP A 8 -17.56 -11.90 -7.60
N ASN A 9 -18.08 -12.90 -6.91
CA ASN A 9 -17.98 -12.96 -5.44
C ASN A 9 -17.27 -14.24 -4.97
N VAL A 10 -15.95 -14.16 -4.80
CA VAL A 10 -15.16 -15.19 -4.11
C VAL A 10 -15.09 -14.82 -2.63
N SER A 11 -15.84 -15.55 -1.81
CA SER A 11 -15.81 -15.40 -0.35
C SER A 11 -14.56 -16.09 0.21
N ILE A 12 -13.61 -15.29 0.72
CA ILE A 12 -12.60 -15.71 1.68
C ILE A 12 -13.03 -15.09 3.01
N ASP A 13 -13.64 -15.90 3.88
CA ASP A 13 -14.07 -15.57 5.25
C ASP A 13 -14.70 -14.17 5.46
N ASP A 14 -16.04 -14.05 5.32
CA ASP A 14 -16.97 -13.06 5.94
C ASP A 14 -16.54 -11.58 6.14
N ILE A 15 -15.47 -11.12 5.49
CA ILE A 15 -15.08 -9.71 5.43
C ILE A 15 -15.46 -9.26 4.02
N PRO A 16 -16.56 -8.50 3.86
CA PRO A 16 -16.90 -7.96 2.55
C PRO A 16 -15.80 -6.98 2.15
N VAL A 17 -14.94 -7.40 1.23
CA VAL A 17 -13.99 -6.53 0.54
C VAL A 17 -14.70 -6.06 -0.71
N ASP A 18 -15.08 -4.80 -0.72
CA ASP A 18 -15.68 -4.16 -1.89
C ASP A 18 -14.59 -3.90 -2.94
N ILE A 19 -14.42 -4.85 -3.85
CA ILE A 19 -13.42 -4.82 -4.92
C ILE A 19 -13.79 -3.80 -6.01
N ASP A 20 -15.06 -3.36 -6.07
CA ASP A 20 -15.51 -2.32 -7.00
C ASP A 20 -15.08 -0.91 -6.55
N ASN A 21 -14.61 -0.77 -5.31
CA ASN A 21 -14.03 0.47 -4.77
C ASN A 21 -12.52 0.61 -5.01
N THR A 22 -11.90 -0.32 -5.74
CA THR A 22 -10.52 -0.17 -6.23
C THR A 22 -10.52 0.91 -7.33
N GLN A 23 -10.66 2.16 -6.92
CA GLN A 23 -10.66 3.29 -7.83
C GLN A 23 -9.26 3.41 -8.43
N SER A 24 -9.15 3.05 -9.71
CA SER A 24 -8.01 3.35 -10.56
C SER A 24 -7.95 4.86 -10.89
N GLU A 25 -8.11 5.72 -9.90
CA GLU A 25 -7.86 7.15 -10.04
C GLU A 25 -6.37 7.41 -9.81
N ASP A 26 -5.81 8.38 -10.56
CA ASP A 26 -4.49 8.92 -10.27
C ASP A 26 -4.55 9.58 -8.88
N ILE A 27 -4.10 8.86 -7.84
CA ILE A 27 -4.01 9.38 -6.48
C ILE A 27 -3.03 10.54 -6.45
N GLY A 28 -3.48 11.70 -5.99
CA GLY A 28 -2.63 12.81 -5.60
C GLY A 28 -2.35 12.84 -4.09
N PRO A 29 -1.40 13.68 -3.64
CA PRO A 29 -1.05 13.78 -2.21
C PRO A 29 -2.20 14.26 -1.34
N ALA A 30 -3.13 15.04 -1.92
CA ALA A 30 -4.29 15.57 -1.21
C ALA A 30 -5.35 14.50 -0.90
N ASP A 31 -5.35 13.39 -1.65
CA ASP A 31 -6.30 12.30 -1.51
C ASP A 31 -5.90 11.32 -0.41
N VAL A 32 -4.61 11.32 -0.04
CA VAL A 32 -4.06 10.46 1.00
C VAL A 32 -4.30 11.07 2.39
N PRO A 33 -4.99 10.38 3.31
CA PRO A 33 -5.14 10.86 4.67
C PRO A 33 -3.78 11.09 5.34
N LYS A 34 -3.65 12.17 6.13
CA LYS A 34 -2.36 12.55 6.76
C LYS A 34 -1.70 11.45 7.59
N GLU A 35 -2.48 10.59 8.25
CA GLU A 35 -1.93 9.43 8.97
C GLU A 35 -1.29 8.42 8.00
N ILE A 36 -1.95 8.12 6.87
CA ILE A 36 -1.45 7.20 5.86
C ILE A 36 -0.23 7.79 5.15
N GLU A 37 -0.27 9.07 4.77
CA GLU A 37 0.87 9.80 4.19
C GLU A 37 2.08 9.71 5.12
N SER A 38 1.89 9.97 6.42
CA SER A 38 2.95 9.91 7.43
C SER A 38 3.57 8.50 7.54
N ILE A 39 2.75 7.45 7.60
CA ILE A 39 3.23 6.07 7.66
C ILE A 39 3.97 5.70 6.38
N THR A 40 3.40 6.04 5.21
CA THR A 40 3.99 5.75 3.91
C THR A 40 5.31 6.47 3.72
N ARG A 41 5.42 7.77 4.02
CA ARG A 41 6.72 8.46 4.00
C ARG A 41 7.70 7.88 5.02
N GLY A 42 7.22 7.47 6.19
CA GLY A 42 8.03 6.79 7.19
C GLY A 42 8.70 5.52 6.67
N LEU A 43 8.02 4.74 5.81
CA LEU A 43 8.58 3.53 5.18
C LEU A 43 9.77 3.79 4.24
N ALA A 44 9.97 5.05 3.81
CA ALA A 44 11.12 5.47 2.99
C ALA A 44 12.30 6.00 3.82
N SER A 45 12.05 6.38 5.08
CA SER A 45 13.02 7.08 5.92
C SER A 45 14.12 6.17 6.47
N GLU A 46 15.18 6.77 7.01
CA GLU A 46 16.23 6.06 7.76
C GLU A 46 15.71 5.31 9.01
N GLN A 47 14.55 5.69 9.54
CA GLN A 47 13.93 5.08 10.74
C GLN A 47 12.49 4.63 10.45
N PRO A 48 12.32 3.57 9.65
CA PRO A 48 11.00 3.10 9.26
C PRO A 48 10.17 2.58 10.45
N PRO A 49 8.82 2.61 10.36
CA PRO A 49 7.96 2.10 11.42
C PRO A 49 8.26 0.65 11.77
N THR A 50 8.47 0.36 13.05
CA THR A 50 8.83 -1.00 13.52
C THR A 50 7.65 -1.82 14.02
N ASN A 51 6.45 -1.21 14.11
CA ASN A 51 5.23 -1.91 14.48
C ASN A 51 4.49 -2.38 13.21
N PRO A 52 4.43 -3.70 12.93
CA PRO A 52 3.82 -4.21 11.70
C PRO A 52 2.33 -3.86 11.58
N ILE A 53 1.61 -3.67 12.69
CA ILE A 53 0.19 -3.28 12.65
C ILE A 53 0.03 -1.84 12.13
N VAL A 54 0.98 -0.95 12.44
CA VAL A 54 0.98 0.42 11.90
C VAL A 54 1.25 0.39 10.40
N VAL A 55 2.20 -0.43 9.95
CA VAL A 55 2.54 -0.61 8.53
C VAL A 55 1.34 -1.13 7.75
N LEU A 56 0.62 -2.13 8.29
CA LEU A 56 -0.55 -2.72 7.64
C LEU A 56 -1.73 -1.75 7.48
N LYS A 57 -1.79 -0.66 8.25
CA LYS A 57 -2.78 0.41 8.00
C LYS A 57 -2.53 1.09 6.65
N ALA A 58 -1.27 1.41 6.35
CA ALA A 58 -0.89 1.98 5.06
C ALA A 58 -1.12 0.96 3.93
N ALA A 59 -0.71 -0.30 4.12
CA ALA A 59 -0.95 -1.36 3.16
C ALA A 59 -2.45 -1.48 2.80
N ARG A 60 -3.32 -1.54 3.82
CA ARG A 60 -4.78 -1.61 3.60
C ARG A 60 -5.29 -0.43 2.77
N TRP A 61 -4.82 0.79 3.06
CA TRP A 61 -5.29 1.97 2.35
C TRP A 61 -4.85 1.95 0.87
N TRP A 62 -3.58 1.68 0.60
CA TRP A 62 -3.05 1.59 -0.78
C TRP A 62 -3.67 0.44 -1.58
N TYR A 63 -4.01 -0.67 -0.93
CA TYR A 63 -4.76 -1.74 -1.57
C TYR A 63 -6.18 -1.31 -1.96
N LEU A 64 -6.89 -0.60 -1.09
CA LEU A 64 -8.29 -0.26 -1.35
C LEU A 64 -8.45 0.94 -2.29
N HIS A 65 -7.54 1.91 -2.21
CA HIS A 65 -7.69 3.18 -2.91
C HIS A 65 -6.71 3.36 -4.06
N GLY A 66 -5.57 2.67 -4.03
CA GLY A 66 -4.56 2.72 -5.09
C GLY A 66 -4.76 1.64 -6.14
N LYS A 67 -3.66 1.09 -6.63
CA LYS A 67 -3.66 0.07 -7.70
C LYS A 67 -3.90 -1.36 -7.17
N GLY A 68 -4.57 -1.51 -6.02
CA GLY A 68 -4.83 -2.81 -5.43
C GLY A 68 -3.56 -3.56 -5.07
N GLY A 69 -3.58 -4.86 -5.32
CA GLY A 69 -2.42 -5.73 -5.16
C GLY A 69 -1.28 -5.47 -6.15
N ALA A 70 -1.34 -4.43 -6.99
CA ALA A 70 -0.25 -4.01 -7.87
C ALA A 70 0.31 -2.63 -7.48
N ASP A 71 -0.16 -2.03 -6.38
CA ASP A 71 0.32 -0.73 -5.93
C ASP A 71 1.71 -0.84 -5.27
N PRO A 72 2.73 -0.08 -5.70
CA PRO A 72 4.07 -0.17 -5.12
C PRO A 72 4.12 0.16 -3.63
N ALA A 73 3.28 1.10 -3.15
CA ALA A 73 3.22 1.42 -1.72
C ALA A 73 2.53 0.31 -0.91
N PHE A 74 1.56 -0.40 -1.50
CA PHE A 74 1.02 -1.63 -0.91
C PHE A 74 2.08 -2.73 -0.84
N HIS A 75 2.76 -3.03 -1.96
CA HIS A 75 3.79 -4.06 -2.03
C HIS A 75 4.89 -3.84 -1.01
N TRP A 76 5.45 -2.63 -0.97
CA TRP A 76 6.51 -2.31 -0.03
C TRP A 76 6.04 -2.41 1.42
N ALA A 77 4.83 -1.95 1.75
CA ALA A 77 4.30 -2.09 3.10
C ALA A 77 4.13 -3.56 3.52
N ILE A 78 3.71 -4.45 2.62
CA ILE A 78 3.62 -5.89 2.90
C ILE A 78 5.01 -6.50 3.06
N GLU A 79 5.95 -6.16 2.18
CA GLU A 79 7.33 -6.66 2.24
C GLU A 79 8.04 -6.21 3.52
N TRP A 80 7.83 -4.96 3.93
CA TRP A 80 8.33 -4.43 5.20
C TRP A 80 7.67 -5.13 6.41
N ALA A 81 6.35 -5.35 6.38
CA ALA A 81 5.68 -6.09 7.44
C ALA A 81 6.18 -7.56 7.53
N ARG A 82 6.45 -8.20 6.38
CA ARG A 82 7.09 -9.52 6.31
C ARG A 82 8.46 -9.49 6.95
N HIS A 83 9.30 -8.51 6.59
CA HIS A 83 10.62 -8.31 7.21
C HIS A 83 10.52 -8.20 8.73
N LEU A 84 9.63 -7.35 9.25
CA LEU A 84 9.42 -7.21 10.70
C LEU A 84 8.98 -8.52 11.39
N ALA A 85 8.20 -9.34 10.70
CA ALA A 85 7.68 -10.59 11.25
C ALA A 85 8.68 -11.76 11.18
N THR A 86 9.55 -11.79 10.16
CA THR A 86 10.42 -12.95 9.88
C THR A 86 11.90 -12.65 9.99
N ASP A 87 12.29 -11.39 10.26
CA ASP A 87 13.66 -10.89 10.29
C ASP A 87 14.45 -11.21 9.00
N THR A 88 13.72 -11.41 7.89
CA THR A 88 14.30 -11.72 6.59
C THR A 88 14.53 -10.43 5.83
N PRO A 89 15.69 -10.22 5.17
CA PRO A 89 15.95 -9.00 4.41
C PRO A 89 14.85 -8.70 3.38
N SER A 90 14.54 -7.41 3.22
CA SER A 90 13.62 -6.91 2.20
C SER A 90 14.30 -6.82 0.82
N ASP A 91 13.50 -6.96 -0.24
CA ASP A 91 13.95 -6.77 -1.61
C ASP A 91 14.26 -5.31 -1.93
N ILE A 92 15.52 -5.00 -2.25
CA ILE A 92 15.99 -3.65 -2.58
C ILE A 92 15.30 -3.11 -3.85
N ASN A 93 14.98 -3.97 -4.82
CA ASN A 93 14.34 -3.50 -6.06
C ASN A 93 12.91 -3.02 -5.79
N GLN A 94 12.19 -3.67 -4.86
CA GLN A 94 10.86 -3.22 -4.44
C GLN A 94 10.94 -1.92 -3.64
N PHE A 95 12.03 -1.70 -2.91
CA PHE A 95 12.27 -0.42 -2.24
C PHE A 95 12.52 0.72 -3.24
N ASP A 96 13.35 0.49 -4.26
CA ASP A 96 13.62 1.50 -5.28
C ASP A 96 12.36 1.84 -6.09
N GLU A 97 11.58 0.83 -6.49
CA GLU A 97 10.28 1.01 -7.16
C GLU A 97 9.30 1.82 -6.28
N PHE A 98 9.29 1.56 -4.98
CA PHE A 98 8.50 2.31 -4.01
C PHE A 98 8.92 3.79 -3.93
N LEU A 99 10.22 4.09 -3.89
CA LEU A 99 10.71 5.47 -3.86
C LEU A 99 10.34 6.25 -5.12
N GLU A 100 10.52 5.64 -6.30
CA GLU A 100 10.11 6.22 -7.59
C GLU A 100 8.59 6.47 -7.64
N TYR A 101 7.81 5.54 -7.07
CA TYR A 101 6.36 5.70 -6.97
C TYR A 101 5.96 6.89 -6.09
N LEU A 102 6.59 7.08 -4.93
CA LEU A 102 6.29 8.21 -4.05
C LEU A 102 6.57 9.57 -4.70
N VAL A 103 7.63 9.67 -5.50
CA VAL A 103 7.90 10.88 -6.32
C VAL A 103 6.79 11.06 -7.36
N THR A 104 6.38 9.99 -8.04
CA THR A 104 5.32 10.04 -9.06
C THR A 104 3.97 10.49 -8.50
N VAL A 105 3.64 10.04 -7.29
CA VAL A 105 2.41 10.44 -6.55
C VAL A 105 2.53 11.87 -5.98
N GLY A 106 3.73 12.47 -5.98
CA GLY A 106 3.97 13.84 -5.54
C GLY A 106 4.22 14.00 -4.04
N PHE A 107 4.71 12.94 -3.37
CA PHE A 107 5.11 13.03 -1.95
C PHE A 107 6.47 13.72 -1.76
N ALA A 108 7.27 13.82 -2.82
CA ALA A 108 8.55 14.52 -2.87
C ALA A 108 8.89 14.88 -4.32
N ASP A 109 9.78 15.85 -4.52
CA ASP A 109 10.25 16.24 -5.86
C ASP A 109 11.36 15.28 -6.37
N ASP A 110 12.10 14.63 -5.46
CA ASP A 110 13.14 13.65 -5.77
C ASP A 110 13.24 12.55 -4.69
N THR A 111 13.73 11.38 -5.07
CA THR A 111 13.93 10.24 -4.15
C THR A 111 14.89 10.54 -2.99
N ALA A 112 15.82 11.48 -3.15
CA ALA A 112 16.75 11.91 -2.12
C ALA A 112 16.05 12.65 -0.96
N GLU A 113 14.88 13.24 -1.20
CA GLU A 113 14.10 13.95 -0.17
C GLU A 113 13.19 13.01 0.66
N LEU A 114 13.13 11.73 0.27
CA LEU A 114 12.33 10.71 0.94
C LEU A 114 13.08 9.99 2.06
N ARG A 115 14.42 10.07 2.09
CA ARG A 115 15.28 9.36 3.05
C ARG A 115 15.49 10.14 4.34
#